data_AF-A0A497P1X0-F1
#
_entry.id   AF-A0A497P1X0-F1
#
_cell.length_a   1.000
_cell.length_b   1.000
_cell.length_c   1.000
_cell.angle_alpha   90.00
_cell.angle_beta   90.00
_cell.angle_gamma   90.00
#
_symmetry.space_group_name_H-M   'P 1'
#
loop_
_entity.id
_entity.type
_entity.pdbx_description
1 polymer ?
#
loop_
_entity_poly.entity_id
_entity_poly.type
_entity_poly.pdbx_seq_one_letter_code
_entity_poly.pdbx_strand_id
1 'polypeptide(L)'
;MHDINLAARYCDMLILLSNGRIRAIGKPEDILTRDNIRETFGVEVLIKKSSITNSIFIIPLGTAASVKKNNPNTQEGCGHIDSKSA
;
A
#
# COMPACT_ATOMS: atom_id res chain seq x y z
N MET A 1 1.97 -3.70 17.90
CA MET A 1 2.51 -4.11 16.59
C MET A 1 1.77 -3.32 15.53
N HIS A 2 2.47 -2.54 14.69
CA HIS A 2 1.88 -1.56 13.75
C HIS A 2 2.21 -1.87 12.28
N ASP A 3 2.53 -3.13 11.96
CA ASP A 3 2.94 -3.50 10.60
C ASP A 3 1.73 -3.65 9.69
N ILE A 4 1.40 -2.56 8.99
CA ILE A 4 0.28 -2.47 8.06
C ILE A 4 0.45 -3.42 6.85
N ASN A 5 1.69 -3.79 6.49
CA ASN A 5 1.95 -4.72 5.40
C ASN A 5 1.64 -6.16 5.80
N LEU A 6 1.96 -6.52 7.04
CA LEU A 6 1.58 -7.81 7.58
C LEU A 6 0.05 -7.94 7.67
N ALA A 7 -0.61 -6.89 8.17
CA ALA A 7 -2.07 -6.83 8.25
C ALA A 7 -2.71 -6.94 6.85
N ALA A 8 -2.17 -6.23 5.85
CA ALA A 8 -2.65 -6.28 4.48
C ALA A 8 -2.54 -7.67 3.83
N ARG A 9 -1.56 -8.47 4.25
CA ARG A 9 -1.31 -9.81 3.69
C ARG A 9 -2.18 -10.89 4.33
N TYR A 10 -2.42 -10.81 5.64
CA TYR A 10 -2.98 -11.93 6.40
C TYR A 10 -4.38 -11.67 6.95
N CYS A 11 -4.87 -10.43 6.97
CA CYS A 11 -6.20 -10.13 7.47
C CYS A 11 -7.20 -10.08 6.32
N ASP A 12 -8.33 -10.79 6.48
CA ASP A 12 -9.46 -10.68 5.56
C ASP A 12 -10.23 -9.36 5.73
N MET A 13 -10.15 -8.79 6.93
CA MET A 13 -10.88 -7.61 7.33
C MET A 13 -10.03 -6.71 8.21
N LEU A 14 -10.05 -5.42 7.93
CA LEU A 14 -9.29 -4.41 8.64
C LEU A 14 -10.22 -3.28 9.11
N ILE A 15 -9.81 -2.63 10.20
CA ILE A 15 -10.47 -1.46 10.76
C ILE A 15 -9.43 -0.35 10.87
N LEU A 16 -9.68 0.76 10.19
CA LEU A 16 -8.89 1.99 10.32
C LEU A 16 -9.50 2.86 11.40
N LEU A 17 -8.69 3.19 12.40
CA LEU A 17 -9.07 4.04 13.52
C LEU A 17 -8.31 5.36 13.44
N SER A 18 -9.03 6.47 13.45
CA SER A 18 -8.46 7.82 13.49
C SER A 18 -9.20 8.67 14.51
N ASN A 19 -8.46 9.35 15.39
CA ASN A 19 -9.01 10.20 16.45
C ASN A 19 -10.10 9.52 17.31
N GLY A 20 -9.90 8.24 17.66
CA GLY A 20 -10.85 7.47 18.46
C GLY A 20 -12.14 7.07 17.73
N ARG A 21 -12.21 7.25 16.40
CA ARG A 21 -13.36 6.87 15.57
C ARG A 21 -12.96 5.89 14.48
N ILE A 22 -13.89 5.03 14.08
CA ILE A 22 -13.73 4.16 12.91
C ILE A 22 -13.82 5.04 11.67
N ARG A 23 -12.74 5.08 10.89
CA ARG A 23 -12.67 5.79 9.61
C ARG A 23 -13.16 4.91 8.47
N ALA A 24 -12.70 3.66 8.45
CA ALA A 24 -13.06 2.69 7.43
C ALA A 24 -13.00 1.27 8.01
N ILE A 25 -13.83 0.39 7.47
CA ILE A 25 -13.91 -1.02 7.84
C ILE A 25 -14.22 -1.82 6.57
N GLY A 26 -13.47 -2.88 6.33
CA GLY A 26 -13.64 -3.67 5.11
C GLY A 26 -12.42 -4.50 4.78
N LYS A 27 -12.35 -4.98 3.54
CA LYS A 27 -11.19 -5.74 3.05
C LYS A 27 -9.97 -4.83 2.95
N PRO A 28 -8.75 -5.40 3.08
CA PRO A 28 -7.52 -4.64 2.89
C PRO A 28 -7.49 -3.85 1.57
N GLU A 29 -8.00 -4.43 0.49
CA GLU A 29 -8.00 -3.80 -0.84
C GLU A 29 -8.89 -2.56 -0.93
N ASP A 30 -9.96 -2.52 -0.16
CA ASP A 30 -10.93 -1.43 -0.19
C ASP A 30 -10.50 -0.28 0.74
N ILE A 31 -9.82 -0.61 1.85
CA ILE A 31 -9.52 0.39 2.88
C ILE A 31 -8.08 0.88 2.88
N LEU A 32 -7.12 0.10 2.38
CA LEU A 32 -5.72 0.53 2.27
C LEU A 32 -5.56 1.38 1.02
N THR A 33 -6.09 2.60 1.09
CA THR A 33 -5.95 3.63 0.05
C THR A 33 -4.97 4.71 0.52
N ARG A 34 -4.41 5.45 -0.42
CA ARG A 34 -3.48 6.55 -0.10
C ARG A 34 -4.13 7.57 0.83
N ASP A 35 -5.38 7.96 0.55
CA ASP A 35 -6.10 8.96 1.33
C ASP A 35 -6.36 8.47 2.76
N ASN A 36 -6.84 7.23 2.92
CA ASN A 36 -7.09 6.64 4.22
C ASN A 36 -5.82 6.57 5.08
N ILE A 37 -4.70 6.15 4.48
CA ILE A 37 -3.41 6.04 5.19
C ILE A 37 -2.87 7.43 5.53
N ARG A 38 -2.95 8.39 4.60
CA ARG A 38 -2.52 9.78 4.85
C ARG A 38 -3.29 10.43 5.99
N GLU A 39 -4.60 10.28 6.02
CA GLU A 39 -5.43 10.89 7.06
C GLU A 39 -5.32 10.20 8.42
N THR A 40 -5.02 8.89 8.43
CA THR A 40 -4.90 8.12 9.68
C THR A 40 -3.51 8.22 10.28
N PHE A 41 -2.46 8.18 9.45
CA PHE A 41 -1.06 8.09 9.88
C PHE A 41 -0.21 9.33 9.54
N GLY A 42 -0.74 10.30 8.77
CA GLY A 42 0.00 11.52 8.41
C GLY A 42 1.17 11.31 7.44
N VAL A 43 1.25 10.14 6.82
CA VAL A 43 2.35 9.74 5.93
C VAL A 43 1.86 9.56 4.50
N GLU A 44 2.71 9.92 3.54
CA GLU A 44 2.48 9.62 2.14
C GLU A 44 3.01 8.24 1.82
N VAL A 45 2.22 7.47 1.06
CA VAL A 45 2.52 6.08 0.76
C VAL A 45 2.30 5.74 -0.70
N LEU A 46 3.14 4.83 -1.20
CA LEU A 46 2.91 4.11 -2.43
C LEU A 46 2.29 2.76 -2.10
N ILE A 47 1.19 2.44 -2.77
CA ILE A 47 0.49 1.17 -2.62
C ILE A 47 0.72 0.39 -3.91
N LYS A 48 1.31 -0.81 -3.77
CA LYS A 48 1.52 -1.75 -4.87
C LYS A 48 0.77 -3.04 -4.60
N LYS A 49 0.16 -3.59 -5.64
CA LYS A 49 -0.45 -4.92 -5.61
C LYS A 49 0.44 -5.88 -6.40
N SER A 50 0.79 -7.01 -5.80
CA SER A 50 1.54 -8.07 -6.48
C SER A 50 0.61 -8.80 -7.44
N SER A 51 1.00 -8.92 -8.71
CA SER A 51 0.27 -9.69 -9.72
C SER A 51 0.35 -11.20 -9.51
N ILE A 52 1.35 -11.67 -8.75
CA ILE A 52 1.61 -13.10 -8.52
C ILE A 52 0.87 -13.59 -7.27
N THR A 53 0.90 -12.80 -6.19
CA THR A 53 0.36 -13.22 -4.88
C THR A 53 -0.92 -12.48 -4.50
N ASN A 54 -1.36 -11.55 -5.34
CA ASN A 54 -2.48 -10.63 -5.07
C ASN A 54 -2.33 -9.78 -3.79
N SER A 55 -1.18 -9.86 -3.12
CA SER A 55 -0.92 -9.18 -1.84
C SER A 55 -0.66 -7.69 -2.04
N ILE A 56 -1.12 -6.89 -1.10
CA ILE A 56 -0.87 -5.45 -1.05
C ILE A 56 0.39 -5.16 -0.26
N PHE A 57 1.21 -4.26 -0.80
CA PHE A 57 2.39 -3.70 -0.18
C PHE A 57 2.29 -2.19 -0.11
N ILE A 58 2.55 -1.66 1.07
CA ILE A 58 2.54 -0.24 1.40
C ILE A 58 4.00 0.17 1.65
N ILE A 59 4.45 1.15 0.87
CA ILE A 59 5.80 1.68 0.92
C ILE A 59 5.71 3.14 1.37
N PRO A 60 6.18 3.48 2.58
CA PRO A 60 6.23 4.86 3.04
C PRO A 60 7.19 5.69 2.18
N LEU A 61 6.71 6.82 1.67
CA LEU A 61 7.51 7.76 0.88
C LEU A 61 8.11 8.90 1.73
N GLY A 62 7.54 9.12 2.92
CA GLY A 62 7.92 10.19 3.84
C GLY A 62 6.70 10.84 4.47
N THR A 63 6.93 11.84 5.33
CA THR A 63 5.85 12.64 5.91
C THR A 63 5.15 13.44 4.81
N ALA A 64 3.84 13.62 4.89
CA ALA A 64 3.08 14.38 3.88
C ALA A 64 3.62 15.80 3.63
N ALA A 65 4.31 16.40 4.62
CA ALA A 65 4.98 17.68 4.49
C ALA A 65 6.29 17.66 3.67
N SER A 66 6.95 16.50 3.49
CA SER A 66 8.26 16.41 2.83
C SER A 66 8.23 15.90 1.38
N VAL A 67 7.10 15.35 0.92
CA VAL A 67 6.98 14.82 -0.44
C VAL A 67 6.81 15.97 -1.44
N LYS A 68 7.92 16.59 -1.84
CA LYS A 68 7.95 17.44 -3.04
C LYS A 68 7.72 16.58 -4.28
N LYS A 69 6.78 17.00 -5.13
CA LYS A 69 6.42 16.42 -6.44
C LYS A 69 7.66 16.00 -7.23
N ASN A 70 8.00 14.70 -7.24
CA ASN A 70 8.86 14.13 -8.26
C ASN A 70 8.05 13.10 -9.07
N ASN A 71 7.63 13.59 -10.23
CA ASN A 71 7.19 12.96 -11.48
C ASN A 71 6.77 11.46 -11.47
N PRO A 72 5.53 11.12 -11.87
CA PRO A 72 5.09 9.74 -12.03
C PRO A 72 5.61 9.14 -13.36
N ASN A 73 6.89 8.75 -13.39
CA ASN A 73 7.36 7.75 -14.35
C ASN A 73 7.51 6.42 -13.61
N THR A 74 6.37 5.76 -13.35
CA THR A 74 6.39 4.33 -13.00
C THR A 74 6.53 3.58 -14.32
N GLN A 75 7.76 3.30 -14.72
CA GLN A 75 8.04 2.32 -15.77
C GLN A 75 7.54 0.96 -15.30
N GLU A 76 6.49 0.49 -15.97
CA GLU A 76 6.14 -0.91 -16.04
C GLU A 76 7.32 -1.67 -16.67
N GLY A 77 7.75 -2.73 -16.01
CA GLY A 77 8.92 -3.49 -16.44
C GLY A 77 9.11 -4.75 -15.61
N CYS A 78 8.08 -5.59 -15.53
CA CYS A 78 8.30 -7.01 -15.27
C CYS A 78 8.19 -7.73 -16.62
N GLY A 79 9.29 -7.71 -17.37
CA GLY A 79 9.44 -8.42 -18.63
C GLY A 79 10.45 -9.55 -18.47
N HIS A 80 9.93 -10.77 -18.47
CA HIS A 80 10.55 -12.02 -18.91
C HIS A 80 11.86 -12.49 -18.25
N ILE A 81 11.72 -13.56 -17.45
CA ILE A 81 12.76 -14.58 -17.30
C ILE A 81 12.78 -15.43 -18.58
N ASP A 82 13.83 -15.30 -19.38
CA ASP A 82 14.03 -16.13 -20.56
C ASP A 82 14.46 -17.53 -20.12
N SER A 83 13.49 -18.42 -19.94
CA SER A 83 13.72 -19.86 -19.86
C SER A 83 13.77 -20.46 -21.29
N LYS A 84 14.97 -20.65 -21.81
CA LYS A 84 15.32 -21.67 -22.83
C LYS A 84 16.74 -22.14 -22.45
N SER A 85 17.07 -23.38 -22.07
CA SER A 85 16.52 -24.71 -22.39
C SER A 85 16.34 -24.95 -23.88
N ALA A 86 17.45 -25.03 -24.59
CA ALA A 86 17.79 -26.05 -25.60
C ALA A 86 19.25 -25.84 -26.02
#